data_AF-A0A3D3JIM8-F1
#
_entry.id   AF-A0A3D3JIM8-F1
#
_cell.length_a   1.000
_cell.length_b   1.000
_cell.length_c   1.000
_cell.angle_alpha   90.00
_cell.angle_beta   90.00
_cell.angle_gamma   90.00
#
_symmetry.space_group_name_H-M   'P 1'
#
loop_
_entity.id
_entity.type
_entity.pdbx_description
1 polymer ?
#
loop_
_entity_poly.entity_id
_entity_poly.type
_entity_poly.pdbx_seq_one_letter_code
_entity_poly.pdbx_strand_id
1 'polypeptide(L)'
;MRKFVALFFRDLLVGDKPYPKNGPTAPAMKQSVEKDFLTEHKKFTEWVERVHHDGREAFEGRRQSTLGVLTADEWSTLFYKHLDHHFRQFGI
;
A
#
# COMPACT_ATOMS: atom_id res chain seq x y z
N MET A 1 -16.91 -4.19 15.47
CA MET A 1 -16.19 -2.94 15.14
C MET A 1 -15.30 -3.06 13.89
N ARG A 2 -14.31 -3.96 13.82
CA ARG A 2 -13.39 -4.09 12.65
C ARG A 2 -14.05 -4.30 11.28
N LYS A 3 -15.16 -5.05 11.20
CA LYS A 3 -15.86 -5.34 9.92
C LYS A 3 -16.48 -4.10 9.26
N PHE A 4 -17.01 -3.15 10.05
CA PHE A 4 -17.63 -1.93 9.52
C PHE A 4 -16.59 -0.95 8.99
N VAL A 5 -15.44 -0.85 9.66
CA VAL A 5 -14.29 -0.06 9.20
C VAL A 5 -13.82 -0.57 7.82
N ALA A 6 -13.68 -1.88 7.64
CA ALA A 6 -13.25 -2.47 6.37
C ALA A 6 -14.14 -2.08 5.16
N LEU A 7 -15.46 -1.96 5.35
CA LEU A 7 -16.40 -1.57 4.29
C LEU A 7 -16.15 -0.14 3.80
N PHE A 8 -15.94 0.81 4.71
CA PHE A 8 -15.66 2.21 4.33
C PHE A 8 -14.29 2.38 3.65
N PHE A 9 -13.31 1.56 4.03
CA PHE A 9 -11.96 1.63 3.47
C PHE A 9 -11.78 0.80 2.20
N ARG A 10 -12.70 -0.11 1.86
CA ARG A 10 -12.53 -0.98 0.68
C ARG A 10 -12.53 -0.18 -0.62
N ASP A 11 -13.57 0.61 -0.87
CA ASP A 11 -13.64 1.52 -2.04
C ASP A 11 -12.42 2.43 -2.16
N LEU A 12 -11.95 2.93 -1.01
CA LEU A 12 -10.81 3.83 -0.95
C LEU A 12 -9.50 3.10 -1.31
N LEU A 13 -9.26 1.93 -0.74
CA LEU A 13 -7.97 1.23 -0.85
C LEU A 13 -7.87 0.35 -2.10
N VAL A 14 -8.94 -0.34 -2.48
CA VAL A 14 -8.96 -1.32 -3.57
C VAL A 14 -10.01 -1.03 -4.66
N GLY A 15 -10.80 0.04 -4.53
CA GLY A 15 -11.70 0.52 -5.58
C GLY A 15 -11.08 1.62 -6.44
N ASP A 16 -11.89 2.33 -7.23
CA ASP A 16 -11.41 3.29 -8.23
C ASP A 16 -11.15 4.69 -7.68
N LYS A 17 -11.57 4.98 -6.45
CA LYS A 17 -11.46 6.34 -5.87
C LYS A 17 -9.99 6.67 -5.55
N PRO A 18 -9.45 7.82 -5.98
CA PRO A 18 -8.09 8.21 -5.63
C PRO A 18 -7.93 8.41 -4.12
N TYR A 19 -6.72 8.22 -3.60
CA TYR A 19 -6.44 8.50 -2.20
C TYR A 19 -6.55 10.00 -1.92
N PRO A 20 -7.13 10.41 -0.78
CA PRO A 20 -7.26 11.81 -0.42
C PRO A 20 -5.87 12.45 -0.25
N LYS A 21 -5.74 13.69 -0.70
CA LYS A 21 -4.54 14.49 -0.48
C LYS A 21 -4.53 15.06 0.95
N ASN A 22 -3.34 15.34 1.47
CA ASN A 22 -3.14 16.00 2.78
C ASN A 22 -3.67 15.21 4.00
N GLY A 23 -3.74 13.88 3.90
CA GLY A 23 -4.01 13.04 5.06
C GLY A 23 -2.83 13.02 6.05
N PRO A 24 -3.08 12.90 7.37
CA PRO A 24 -2.00 12.81 8.34
C PRO A 24 -1.25 11.49 8.20
N THR A 25 0.08 11.53 8.33
CA THR A 25 0.88 10.31 8.50
C THR A 25 0.49 9.61 9.80
N ALA A 26 0.18 8.32 9.71
CA ALA A 26 -0.13 7.50 10.88
C ALA A 26 1.01 7.61 11.92
N PRO A 27 0.73 7.73 13.23
CA PRO A 27 1.76 7.94 14.25
C PRO A 27 2.91 6.92 14.19
N ALA A 28 2.60 5.65 13.92
CA ALA A 28 3.58 4.57 13.79
C ALA A 28 4.48 4.66 12.53
N MET A 29 4.08 5.47 11.55
CA MET A 29 4.80 5.66 10.28
C MET A 29 5.57 6.99 10.24
N LYS A 30 5.53 7.79 11.32
CA LYS A 30 6.32 9.03 11.41
C LYS A 30 7.79 8.67 11.55
N GLN A 31 8.61 9.14 10.62
CA GLN A 31 10.06 8.99 10.70
C GLN A 31 10.63 10.03 11.67
N SER A 32 11.16 9.58 12.81
CA SER A 32 11.81 10.44 13.80
C SER A 32 13.34 10.45 13.69
N VAL A 33 13.91 9.53 12.91
CA VAL A 33 15.36 9.37 12.76
C VAL A 33 15.74 9.49 11.28
N GLU A 34 16.85 10.16 11.00
CA GLU A 34 17.39 10.23 9.65
C GLU A 34 17.73 8.84 9.10
N LYS A 35 17.48 8.64 7.81
CA LYS A 35 17.80 7.41 7.10
C LYS A 35 18.55 7.74 5.82
N ASP A 36 19.51 6.89 5.47
CA ASP A 36 20.19 6.98 4.19
C ASP A 36 19.23 6.68 3.03
N PHE A 37 19.06 7.65 2.14
CA PHE A 37 18.11 7.57 1.03
C PHE A 37 18.45 6.42 0.08
N LEU A 38 19.72 6.24 -0.28
CA LEU A 38 20.13 5.21 -1.25
C LEU A 38 19.86 3.81 -0.72
N THR A 39 20.10 3.59 0.58
CA THR A 39 19.79 2.35 1.28
C THR A 39 18.30 2.05 1.29
N GLU A 40 17.45 3.04 1.64
CA GLU A 40 16.00 2.82 1.68
C GLU A 40 15.40 2.70 0.28
N HIS A 41 15.92 3.44 -0.71
CA HIS A 41 15.54 3.30 -2.12
C HIS A 41 15.85 1.89 -2.63
N LYS A 42 17.04 1.36 -2.34
CA LYS A 42 17.40 -0.01 -2.73
C LYS A 42 16.44 -1.04 -2.13
N LYS A 43 16.14 -0.96 -0.83
CA LYS A 43 15.19 -1.86 -0.16
C LYS A 43 13.79 -1.77 -0.76
N PHE A 44 13.35 -0.54 -1.06
CA PHE A 44 12.07 -0.31 -1.71
C PHE A 44 11.98 -1.05 -3.06
N THR A 45 12.99 -0.88 -3.92
CA THR A 45 13.05 -1.56 -5.22
C THR A 45 13.09 -3.08 -5.07
N GLU A 46 13.87 -3.61 -4.13
CA GLU A 46 13.92 -5.05 -3.84
C GLU A 46 12.55 -5.61 -3.41
N TRP A 47 11.75 -4.84 -2.65
CA TRP A 47 10.39 -5.26 -2.30
C TRP A 47 9.44 -5.24 -3.49
N VAL A 48 9.54 -4.24 -4.37
CA VAL A 48 8.74 -4.18 -5.61
C VAL A 48 9.06 -5.39 -6.50
N GLU A 49 10.34 -5.67 -6.73
CA GLU A 49 10.80 -6.84 -7.49
C GLU A 49 10.34 -8.15 -6.86
N ARG A 50 10.40 -8.26 -5.53
CA ARG A 50 9.91 -9.45 -4.84
C ARG A 50 8.41 -9.65 -5.03
N VAL A 51 7.59 -8.60 -4.88
CA VAL A 51 6.14 -8.69 -5.09
C VAL A 51 5.84 -9.11 -6.53
N HIS A 52 6.60 -8.59 -7.50
CA HIS A 52 6.48 -8.98 -8.90
C HIS A 52 6.83 -10.46 -9.12
N HIS A 53 7.96 -10.91 -8.59
CA HIS A 53 8.43 -12.30 -8.68
C HIS A 53 7.47 -13.30 -8.01
N ASP A 54 6.98 -12.98 -6.81
CA ASP A 54 6.06 -13.83 -6.04
C ASP A 54 4.74 -14.06 -6.80
N GLY A 55 4.35 -13.14 -7.67
CA GLY A 55 3.29 -13.33 -8.66
C GLY A 55 1.89 -13.50 -8.06
N ARG A 56 0.90 -13.79 -8.92
CA ARG A 56 -0.52 -13.85 -8.55
C ARG A 56 -0.79 -14.84 -7.40
N GLU A 57 -0.20 -16.02 -7.49
CA GLU A 57 -0.46 -17.15 -6.58
C GLU A 57 -0.10 -16.82 -5.13
N ALA A 58 0.91 -15.98 -4.89
CA ALA A 58 1.29 -15.56 -3.55
C ALA A 58 0.29 -14.59 -2.89
N PHE A 59 -0.60 -13.97 -3.67
CA PHE A 59 -1.52 -12.94 -3.19
C PHE A 59 -3.00 -13.32 -3.28
N GLU A 60 -3.36 -14.29 -4.11
CA GLU A 60 -4.74 -14.76 -4.22
C GLU A 60 -5.22 -15.33 -2.88
N GLY A 61 -6.32 -14.77 -2.33
CA GLY A 61 -6.84 -15.17 -1.02
C GLY A 61 -5.99 -14.72 0.17
N ARG A 62 -4.94 -13.93 -0.03
CA ARG A 62 -4.07 -13.46 1.06
C ARG A 62 -4.79 -12.42 1.92
N ARG A 63 -4.70 -12.57 3.24
CA ARG A 63 -5.34 -11.66 4.21
C ARG A 63 -4.55 -10.35 4.38
N GLN A 64 -5.25 -9.23 4.22
CA GLN A 64 -4.84 -7.88 4.60
C GLN A 64 -5.41 -7.52 5.99
N SER A 65 -4.64 -6.74 6.78
CA SER A 65 -4.88 -6.48 8.21
C SER A 65 -6.20 -5.74 8.55
N THR A 66 -6.70 -4.93 7.63
CA THR A 66 -7.92 -4.12 7.74
C THR A 66 -9.04 -4.67 6.86
N LEU A 67 -8.75 -5.02 5.60
CA LEU A 67 -9.74 -5.40 4.60
C LEU A 67 -10.11 -6.89 4.60
N GLY A 68 -9.39 -7.73 5.36
CA GLY A 68 -9.62 -9.16 5.38
C GLY A 68 -9.01 -9.85 4.16
N VAL A 69 -9.64 -10.91 3.67
CA VAL A 69 -9.16 -11.65 2.48
C VAL A 69 -9.35 -10.78 1.24
N LEU A 70 -8.30 -10.70 0.41
CA LEU A 70 -8.30 -9.99 -0.86
C LEU A 70 -7.99 -10.95 -2.00
N THR A 71 -8.50 -10.64 -3.19
CA THR A 71 -8.02 -11.27 -4.43
C THR A 71 -6.64 -10.71 -4.80
N ALA A 72 -5.93 -11.38 -5.72
CA ALA A 72 -4.66 -10.84 -6.21
C ALA A 72 -4.85 -9.49 -6.94
N ASP A 73 -5.99 -9.28 -7.59
CA ASP A 73 -6.29 -8.02 -8.30
C ASP A 73 -6.54 -6.86 -7.33
N GLU A 74 -7.21 -7.14 -6.20
CA GLU A 74 -7.37 -6.16 -5.11
C GLU A 74 -6.03 -5.82 -4.45
N TRP A 75 -5.14 -6.80 -4.26
CA TRP A 75 -3.76 -6.55 -3.81
C TRP A 75 -2.98 -5.69 -4.81
N SER A 76 -3.05 -6.02 -6.10
CA SER A 76 -2.40 -5.26 -7.17
C SER A 76 -2.89 -3.80 -7.19
N THR A 77 -4.20 -3.61 -7.08
CA THR A 77 -4.83 -2.29 -7.00
C THR A 77 -4.35 -1.50 -5.79
N LEU A 78 -4.30 -2.14 -4.61
CA LEU A 78 -3.79 -1.51 -3.39
C LEU A 78 -2.35 -1.04 -3.56
N PHE A 79 -1.46 -1.90 -4.06
CA PHE A 79 -0.05 -1.57 -4.25
C PHE A 79 0.12 -0.42 -5.23
N TYR A 80 -0.47 -0.55 -6.42
CA TYR A 80 -0.38 0.48 -7.46
C TYR A 80 -0.87 1.82 -6.93
N LYS A 81 -2.08 1.89 -6.38
CA LYS A 81 -2.68 3.14 -5.92
C LYS A 81 -1.88 3.81 -4.80
N HIS A 82 -1.36 3.02 -3.87
CA HIS A 82 -0.58 3.56 -2.76
C HIS A 82 0.77 4.12 -3.22
N LEU A 83 1.46 3.40 -4.13
CA LEU A 83 2.71 3.87 -4.72
C LEU A 83 2.51 5.13 -5.56
N ASP A 84 1.53 5.09 -6.47
CA ASP A 84 1.20 6.21 -7.36
C ASP A 84 0.77 7.46 -6.59
N HIS A 85 -0.01 7.30 -5.51
CA HIS A 85 -0.34 8.41 -4.61
C HIS A 85 0.92 9.08 -4.04
N HIS A 86 1.87 8.28 -3.55
CA HIS A 86 3.10 8.82 -2.95
C HIS A 86 4.06 9.41 -3.97
N PHE A 87 4.25 8.77 -5.14
CA PHE A 87 5.09 9.33 -6.20
C PHE A 87 4.57 10.69 -6.66
N ARG A 88 3.25 10.81 -6.89
CA ARG A 88 2.62 12.11 -7.19
C ARG A 88 2.73 13.12 -6.06
N GLN A 89 2.62 12.69 -4.79
CA GLN A 89 2.79 13.58 -3.63
C GLN A 89 4.22 14.17 -3.57
N PHE A 90 5.22 13.38 -3.94
CA PHE A 90 6.63 13.79 -3.92
C PHE A 90 7.13 14.36 -5.26
N GLY A 91 6.30 14.39 -6.30
CA GLY A 91 6.66 14.93 -7.61
C GLY A 91 7.63 14.05 -8.39
N ILE A 92 7.56 12.73 -8.18
CA ILE A 92 8.35 11.71 -8.88
C ILE A 92 7.54 11.14 -10.04
#